data_AF-A0A0M4G4Z9-F1
#
_entry.id   AF-A0A0M4G4Z9-F1
#
_cell.length_a   1.000
_cell.length_b   1.000
_cell.length_c   1.000
_cell.angle_alpha   90.00
_cell.angle_beta   90.00
_cell.angle_gamma   90.00
#
_symmetry.space_group_name_H-M   'P 1'
#
loop_
_entity.id
_entity.type
_entity.pdbx_description
1 polymer ?
#
loop_
_entity_poly.entity_id
_entity_poly.type
_entity_poly.pdbx_seq_one_letter_code
_entity_poly.pdbx_strand_id
1 'polypeptide(L)'
;MITLDGFRITKCPGGVMVYMESYDLNLPVKSKEAERLYYKGNLDVLFYKIDKEMLKFQLAEYEPEQRQLHRKIYHELFPETGHDYLKNPREFVLGLFTLLIKACEEESDEKVRFLAHSMLKLVPTDSVFDDQAFLDSYILDSQFGKNEYLHDDEAAKLKRKYRLRPTLNEGEKLLVRDIAESVSAEYFALPGGSVADFAAIRLEAVATYEIIQSEYIPDKAVLDKAELHHKDDVLVDMKLSFIDLEFALGQSQPKLPSARISFKAINELHNDYQFFFYKYRYLTEESRRRLAAALTAEKQYKDSMELFPYATHIASLMGVIEREMNEIINMLEGKAKARTLSQITACMRSQPIADLADEVMYKEYTNTIDALRSYRNPASHGTGATADEYSKVKNFVMKSGILDRITLYKKSYS
;
A
#
# COMPACT_ATOMS: atom_id res chain seq x y z
N MET A 1 40.79 34.00 -12.08
CA MET A 1 40.05 32.84 -12.59
C MET A 1 40.77 31.61 -12.06
N ILE A 2 40.06 30.71 -11.40
CA ILE A 2 40.61 29.45 -10.87
C ILE A 2 39.83 28.32 -11.50
N THR A 3 40.50 27.27 -11.96
CA THR A 3 39.88 26.07 -12.52
C THR A 3 40.34 24.87 -11.69
N LEU A 4 39.41 24.08 -11.16
CA LEU A 4 39.69 22.84 -10.41
C LEU A 4 38.50 21.88 -10.56
N ASP A 5 38.76 20.60 -10.83
CA ASP A 5 37.77 19.52 -10.92
C ASP A 5 36.53 19.81 -11.79
N GLY A 6 36.73 20.43 -12.97
CA GLY A 6 35.64 20.75 -13.91
C GLY A 6 34.82 21.99 -13.55
N PHE A 7 35.18 22.72 -12.49
CA PHE A 7 34.61 24.02 -12.13
C PHE A 7 35.58 25.15 -12.46
N ARG A 8 35.08 26.18 -13.13
CA ARG A 8 35.76 27.46 -13.40
C ARG A 8 35.11 28.54 -12.55
N ILE A 9 35.92 29.27 -11.79
CA ILE A 9 35.46 30.32 -10.86
C ILE A 9 36.02 31.67 -11.32
N THR A 10 35.11 32.62 -11.60
CA THR A 10 35.46 33.97 -12.08
C THR A 10 34.92 35.03 -11.13
N LYS A 11 35.78 35.97 -10.74
CA LYS A 11 35.40 37.12 -9.91
C LYS A 11 34.66 38.16 -10.75
N CYS A 12 33.57 38.70 -10.20
CA CYS A 12 32.83 39.82 -10.79
C CYS A 12 32.58 40.90 -9.74
N PRO A 13 32.26 42.15 -10.13
CA PRO A 13 31.80 43.17 -9.19
C PRO A 13 30.57 42.68 -8.42
N GLY A 14 30.69 42.55 -7.09
CA GLY A 14 29.59 42.12 -6.21
C GLY A 14 29.41 40.61 -6.03
N GLY A 15 30.40 39.76 -6.38
CA GLY A 15 30.37 38.34 -6.04
C GLY A 15 31.32 37.45 -6.85
N VAL A 16 31.05 36.15 -6.80
CA VAL A 16 31.81 35.10 -7.51
C VAL A 16 30.86 34.36 -8.46
N MET A 17 31.26 34.22 -9.72
CA MET A 17 30.57 33.41 -10.72
C MET A 17 31.23 32.04 -10.81
N VAL A 18 30.42 30.98 -10.80
CA VAL A 18 30.89 29.60 -10.96
C VAL A 18 30.35 29.06 -12.29
N TYR A 19 31.24 28.41 -13.03
CA TYR A 19 31.02 27.84 -14.36
C TYR A 19 31.41 26.36 -14.28
N MET A 20 30.65 25.45 -14.88
CA MET A 20 31.08 24.05 -15.04
C MET A 20 31.47 23.79 -16.49
N GLU A 21 32.64 23.19 -16.70
CA GLU A 21 33.19 22.94 -18.04
C GLU A 21 32.37 21.95 -18.88
N SER A 22 31.43 21.20 -18.27
CA SER A 22 30.56 20.27 -18.97
C SER A 22 29.18 20.83 -19.37
N TYR A 23 28.77 22.00 -18.88
CA TYR A 23 27.37 22.47 -19.00
C TYR A 23 27.19 23.91 -19.54
N ASP A 24 28.26 24.70 -19.74
CA ASP A 24 28.20 26.11 -20.23
C ASP A 24 27.14 26.99 -19.52
N LEU A 25 26.79 26.66 -18.28
CA LEU A 25 25.80 27.36 -17.45
C LEU A 25 26.49 28.34 -16.50
N ASN A 26 26.10 29.62 -16.58
CA ASN A 26 26.60 30.69 -15.72
C ASN A 26 25.76 30.78 -14.44
N LEU A 27 26.27 30.28 -13.32
CA LEU A 27 25.56 30.35 -12.04
C LEU A 27 26.17 31.45 -11.14
N PRO A 28 25.43 32.55 -10.88
CA PRO A 28 25.90 33.61 -9.99
C PRO A 28 25.76 33.19 -8.52
N VAL A 29 26.87 32.81 -7.88
CA VAL A 29 26.88 32.56 -6.43
C VAL A 29 27.23 33.86 -5.70
N LYS A 30 26.20 34.66 -5.39
CA LYS A 30 26.36 35.87 -4.57
C LYS A 30 26.29 35.52 -3.08
N SER A 31 27.41 35.09 -2.52
CA SER A 31 27.56 34.90 -1.08
C SER A 31 28.78 35.66 -0.55
N LYS A 32 28.57 36.56 0.42
CA LYS A 32 29.65 37.27 1.13
C LYS A 32 30.61 36.29 1.81
N GLU A 33 30.12 35.12 2.20
CA GLU A 33 30.92 34.08 2.82
C GLU A 33 31.77 33.33 1.79
N ALA A 34 31.20 32.99 0.63
CA ALA A 34 31.95 32.39 -0.49
C ALA A 34 33.05 33.33 -1.01
N GLU A 35 32.72 34.63 -1.13
CA GLU A 35 33.69 35.68 -1.45
C GLU A 35 34.81 35.75 -0.39
N ARG A 36 34.47 35.70 0.91
CA ARG A 36 35.45 35.70 2.00
C ARG A 36 36.32 34.44 2.00
N LEU A 37 35.76 33.26 1.72
CA LEU A 37 36.49 31.99 1.66
C LEU A 37 37.45 31.97 0.48
N TYR A 38 37.04 32.51 -0.68
CA TYR A 38 37.89 32.71 -1.84
C TYR A 38 39.10 33.61 -1.50
N TYR A 39 38.89 34.75 -0.85
CA TYR A 39 40.00 35.65 -0.46
C TYR A 39 40.90 35.11 0.65
N LYS A 40 40.40 34.19 1.49
CA LYS A 40 41.19 33.55 2.54
C LYS A 40 42.00 32.34 2.06
N GLY A 41 41.90 31.98 0.78
CA GLY A 41 42.62 30.84 0.21
C GLY A 41 42.14 29.48 0.74
N ASN A 42 40.99 29.41 1.42
CA ASN A 42 40.43 28.17 1.92
C ASN A 42 39.54 27.53 0.85
N LEU A 43 40.19 27.11 -0.22
CA LEU A 43 39.55 26.65 -1.45
C LEU A 43 38.78 25.34 -1.23
N ASP A 44 39.26 24.43 -0.39
CA ASP A 44 38.59 23.14 -0.12
C ASP A 44 37.20 23.34 0.52
N VAL A 45 37.08 24.25 1.49
CA VAL A 45 35.80 24.58 2.14
C VAL A 45 34.87 25.33 1.19
N LEU A 46 35.43 26.17 0.31
CA LEU A 46 34.67 26.85 -0.74
C LEU A 46 34.11 25.84 -1.74
N PHE A 47 34.92 24.90 -2.20
CA PHE A 47 34.53 23.88 -3.17
C PHE A 47 33.52 22.90 -2.57
N TYR A 48 33.70 22.42 -1.34
CA TYR A 48 32.68 21.59 -0.67
C TYR A 48 31.32 22.29 -0.56
N LYS A 49 31.31 23.60 -0.27
CA LYS A 49 30.07 24.39 -0.23
C LYS A 49 29.46 24.56 -1.62
N ILE A 50 30.27 24.82 -2.64
CA ILE A 50 29.81 24.95 -4.03
C ILE A 50 29.25 23.61 -4.51
N ASP A 51 29.94 22.51 -4.28
CA ASP A 51 29.53 21.15 -4.66
C ASP A 51 28.21 20.74 -3.99
N LYS A 52 28.03 21.07 -2.71
CA LYS A 52 26.75 20.84 -2.00
C LYS A 52 25.59 21.67 -2.57
N GLU A 53 25.83 22.92 -2.99
CA GLU A 53 24.81 23.75 -3.64
C GLU A 53 24.54 23.31 -5.09
N MET A 54 25.57 22.81 -5.78
CA MET A 54 25.51 22.24 -7.12
C MET A 54 24.73 20.93 -7.14
N LEU A 55 24.92 20.05 -6.16
CA LEU A 55 24.18 18.79 -6.03
C LEU A 55 22.67 19.04 -5.87
N LYS A 56 22.29 20.09 -5.12
CA LYS A 56 20.89 20.54 -5.02
C LYS A 56 20.33 20.99 -6.36
N PHE A 57 21.14 21.68 -7.16
CA PHE A 57 20.76 22.10 -8.52
C PHE A 57 20.64 20.92 -9.49
N GLN A 58 21.57 19.97 -9.44
CA GLN A 58 21.51 18.76 -10.26
C GLN A 58 20.26 17.93 -9.92
N LEU A 59 19.99 17.70 -8.63
CA LEU A 59 18.74 17.06 -8.19
C LEU A 59 17.49 17.88 -8.61
N ALA A 60 17.59 19.21 -8.67
CA ALA A 60 16.53 20.08 -9.18
C ALA A 60 16.32 19.98 -10.70
N GLU A 61 17.33 19.59 -11.49
CA GLU A 61 17.25 19.46 -12.95
C GLU A 61 16.83 18.06 -13.44
N TYR A 62 16.95 17.00 -12.63
CA TYR A 62 16.62 15.63 -13.04
C TYR A 62 15.13 15.21 -12.91
N GLU A 63 14.29 15.94 -12.18
CA GLU A 63 12.85 15.62 -12.05
C GLU A 63 11.80 16.64 -12.63
N PRO A 64 12.09 17.56 -13.57
CA PRO A 64 11.10 18.50 -14.09
C PRO A 64 9.80 17.87 -14.60
N GLU A 65 9.89 16.71 -15.26
CA GLU A 65 8.74 16.02 -15.87
C GLU A 65 7.83 15.36 -14.81
N GLN A 66 8.41 14.71 -13.80
CA GLN A 66 7.66 14.12 -12.70
C GLN A 66 6.95 15.20 -11.86
N ARG A 67 7.59 16.36 -11.66
CA ARG A 67 6.99 17.50 -10.93
C ARG A 67 5.86 18.18 -11.69
N GLN A 68 6.00 18.39 -13.00
CA GLN A 68 4.91 18.91 -13.83
C GLN A 68 3.70 17.98 -13.84
N LEU A 69 3.95 16.67 -13.85
CA LEU A 69 2.90 15.67 -13.78
C LEU A 69 2.17 15.74 -12.42
N HIS A 70 2.90 15.81 -11.30
CA HIS A 70 2.31 15.98 -9.96
C HIS A 70 1.45 17.25 -9.87
N ARG A 71 1.94 18.42 -10.33
CA ARG A 71 1.14 19.66 -10.33
C ARG A 71 -0.15 19.54 -11.12
N LYS A 72 -0.06 18.99 -12.34
CA LYS A 72 -1.24 18.84 -13.18
C LYS A 72 -2.27 17.95 -12.48
N ILE A 73 -1.81 16.83 -11.93
CA ILE A 73 -2.64 15.89 -11.18
C ILE A 73 -3.25 16.58 -9.96
N TYR A 74 -2.48 17.27 -9.12
CA TYR A 74 -3.02 17.85 -7.89
C TYR A 74 -3.88 19.10 -8.13
N HIS A 75 -3.52 20.00 -9.06
CA HIS A 75 -4.37 21.14 -9.41
C HIS A 75 -5.71 20.70 -10.02
N GLU A 76 -5.74 19.59 -10.76
CA GLU A 76 -6.96 19.05 -11.32
C GLU A 76 -7.79 18.32 -10.25
N LEU A 77 -7.16 17.56 -9.35
CA LEU A 77 -7.86 16.67 -8.42
C LEU A 77 -8.20 17.30 -7.05
N PHE A 78 -7.37 18.19 -6.51
CA PHE A 78 -7.60 18.75 -5.17
C PHE A 78 -8.86 19.62 -5.01
N PRO A 79 -9.32 20.38 -6.03
CA PRO A 79 -10.58 21.13 -5.91
C PRO A 79 -11.78 20.26 -5.52
N GLU A 80 -11.77 18.97 -5.88
CA GLU A 80 -12.84 18.02 -5.54
C GLU A 80 -12.75 17.48 -4.11
N THR A 81 -11.64 17.72 -3.40
CA THR A 81 -11.42 17.18 -2.04
C THR A 81 -12.01 18.07 -0.94
N GLY A 82 -12.28 19.35 -1.24
CA GLY A 82 -12.66 20.34 -0.24
C GLY A 82 -11.50 20.86 0.63
N HIS A 83 -10.27 20.42 0.36
CA HIS A 83 -9.06 20.86 1.04
C HIS A 83 -8.22 21.80 0.17
N ASP A 84 -7.73 22.88 0.79
CA ASP A 84 -6.79 23.78 0.15
C ASP A 84 -5.37 23.31 0.41
N TYR A 85 -4.80 22.55 -0.52
CA TYR A 85 -3.44 22.04 -0.40
C TYR A 85 -2.37 23.13 -0.29
N LEU A 86 -2.68 24.38 -0.69
CA LEU A 86 -1.76 25.51 -0.55
C LEU A 86 -1.82 26.10 0.86
N LYS A 87 -2.83 25.78 1.67
CA LYS A 87 -3.08 26.41 2.97
C LYS A 87 -2.13 25.97 4.07
N ASN A 88 -1.83 24.67 4.21
CA ASN A 88 -0.86 24.11 5.17
C ASN A 88 -0.67 22.58 4.97
N PRO A 89 0.34 21.93 5.60
CA PRO A 89 0.54 20.48 5.49
C PRO A 89 -0.65 19.60 5.87
N ARG A 90 -1.42 19.99 6.89
CA ARG A 90 -2.59 19.22 7.35
C ARG A 90 -3.66 19.17 6.25
N GLU A 91 -3.95 20.29 5.59
CA GLU A 91 -4.91 20.34 4.48
C GLU A 91 -4.45 19.51 3.28
N PHE A 92 -3.15 19.53 2.98
CA PHE A 92 -2.60 18.68 1.92
C PHE A 92 -2.78 17.18 2.24
N VAL A 93 -2.41 16.75 3.44
CA VAL A 93 -2.54 15.36 3.88
C VAL A 93 -4.01 14.91 3.91
N LEU A 94 -4.90 15.74 4.43
CA LEU A 94 -6.34 15.44 4.43
C LEU A 94 -6.87 15.29 2.99
N GLY A 95 -6.48 16.19 2.07
CA GLY A 95 -6.84 16.07 0.66
C GLY A 95 -6.27 14.82 -0.01
N LEU A 96 -5.04 14.41 0.31
CA LEU A 96 -4.48 13.14 -0.19
C LEU A 96 -5.27 11.93 0.31
N PHE A 97 -5.74 11.92 1.56
CA PHE A 97 -6.61 10.85 2.05
C PHE A 97 -7.97 10.85 1.34
N THR A 98 -8.56 12.02 1.06
CA THR A 98 -9.79 12.11 0.25
C THR A 98 -9.60 11.50 -1.14
N LEU A 99 -8.47 11.80 -1.79
CA LEU A 99 -8.14 11.21 -3.09
C LEU A 99 -7.89 9.71 -2.99
N LEU A 100 -7.28 9.23 -1.90
CA LEU A 100 -7.02 7.81 -1.67
C LEU A 100 -8.32 7.04 -1.48
N ILE A 101 -9.25 7.57 -0.68
CA ILE A 101 -10.59 7.02 -0.49
C ILE A 101 -11.30 6.88 -1.83
N LYS A 102 -11.30 7.95 -2.64
CA LYS A 102 -11.90 7.94 -3.99
C LYS A 102 -11.22 6.93 -4.92
N ALA A 103 -9.88 6.84 -4.89
CA ALA A 103 -9.13 5.87 -5.69
C ALA A 103 -9.47 4.42 -5.33
N CYS A 104 -9.73 4.13 -4.04
CA CYS A 104 -10.21 2.83 -3.60
C CYS A 104 -11.64 2.53 -4.05
N GLU A 105 -12.54 3.52 -4.05
CA GLU A 105 -13.90 3.37 -4.59
C GLU A 105 -13.89 3.09 -6.10
N GLU A 106 -12.91 3.63 -6.82
CA GLU A 106 -12.67 3.38 -8.24
C GLU A 106 -11.88 2.07 -8.51
N GLU A 107 -11.43 1.36 -7.47
CA GLU A 107 -10.55 0.18 -7.57
C GLU A 107 -9.29 0.43 -8.44
N SER A 108 -8.69 1.63 -8.34
CA SER A 108 -7.57 2.06 -9.19
C SER A 108 -6.19 1.83 -8.56
N ASP A 109 -5.56 0.70 -8.87
CA ASP A 109 -4.21 0.34 -8.39
C ASP A 109 -3.18 1.48 -8.59
N GLU A 110 -3.15 2.07 -9.78
CA GLU A 110 -2.20 3.14 -10.15
C GLU A 110 -2.36 4.35 -9.24
N LYS A 111 -3.60 4.82 -9.05
CA LYS A 111 -3.88 5.99 -8.21
C LYS A 111 -3.59 5.70 -6.74
N VAL A 112 -3.98 4.54 -6.23
CA VAL A 112 -3.73 4.15 -4.83
C VAL A 112 -2.22 4.08 -4.57
N ARG A 113 -1.43 3.44 -5.44
CA ARG A 113 0.04 3.38 -5.31
C ARG A 113 0.69 4.75 -5.40
N PHE A 114 0.26 5.58 -6.35
CA PHE A 114 0.76 6.95 -6.50
C PHE A 114 0.52 7.77 -5.22
N LEU A 115 -0.68 7.69 -4.65
CA LEU A 115 -1.05 8.42 -3.45
C LEU A 115 -0.30 7.90 -2.21
N ALA A 116 -0.17 6.58 -2.03
CA ALA A 116 0.63 5.99 -0.96
C ALA A 116 2.11 6.42 -1.05
N HIS A 117 2.70 6.38 -2.25
CA HIS A 117 4.06 6.86 -2.48
C HIS A 117 4.20 8.37 -2.19
N SER A 118 3.19 9.16 -2.55
CA SER A 118 3.14 10.59 -2.24
C SER A 118 3.11 10.84 -0.74
N MET A 119 2.32 10.07 0.02
CA MET A 119 2.27 10.14 1.49
C MET A 119 3.60 9.73 2.14
N LEU A 120 4.27 8.68 1.65
CA LEU A 120 5.60 8.28 2.14
C LEU A 120 6.64 9.39 1.95
N LYS A 121 6.59 10.14 0.85
CA LYS A 121 7.49 11.29 0.63
C LYS A 121 7.28 12.42 1.65
N LEU A 122 6.12 12.49 2.30
CA LEU A 122 5.80 13.50 3.30
C LEU A 122 6.30 13.15 4.69
N VAL A 123 6.65 11.88 4.96
CA VAL A 123 7.10 11.43 6.26
C VAL A 123 8.47 10.77 6.10
N PRO A 124 9.57 11.39 6.57
CA PRO A 124 10.88 10.82 6.35
C PRO A 124 10.99 9.44 7.01
N THR A 125 11.48 8.46 6.25
CA THR A 125 12.00 7.22 6.81
C THR A 125 13.34 7.53 7.49
N ASP A 126 13.42 7.26 8.80
CA ASP A 126 14.60 7.29 9.68
C ASP A 126 15.15 8.64 10.18
N SER A 127 14.52 9.78 9.88
CA SER A 127 14.86 11.06 10.54
C SER A 127 13.60 11.81 10.97
N VAL A 128 13.66 12.40 12.17
CA VAL A 128 12.72 13.42 12.68
C VAL A 128 12.19 14.25 11.52
N PHE A 129 10.88 14.43 11.47
CA PHE A 129 10.17 15.15 10.42
C PHE A 129 10.95 16.40 10.00
N ASP A 130 11.58 16.33 8.83
CA ASP A 130 12.26 17.50 8.31
C ASP A 130 11.18 18.33 7.63
N ASP A 131 10.85 19.49 8.20
CA ASP A 131 10.03 20.49 7.54
C ASP A 131 10.58 20.79 6.13
N GLN A 132 11.85 20.49 5.86
CA GLN A 132 12.49 20.49 4.55
C GLN A 132 11.91 19.46 3.56
N ALA A 133 11.42 18.27 3.97
CA ALA A 133 10.81 17.29 3.06
C ALA A 133 9.35 17.65 2.69
N PHE A 134 8.59 18.20 3.65
CA PHE A 134 7.32 18.88 3.35
C PHE A 134 7.57 20.10 2.47
N LEU A 135 8.57 20.92 2.79
CA LEU A 135 8.97 22.04 1.94
C LEU A 135 9.49 21.56 0.60
N ASP A 136 10.20 20.44 0.46
CA ASP A 136 10.70 19.97 -0.81
C ASP A 136 9.54 19.41 -1.63
N SER A 137 8.62 18.62 -1.07
CA SER A 137 7.36 18.26 -1.76
C SER A 137 6.49 19.48 -2.12
N TYR A 138 6.46 20.52 -1.31
CA TYR A 138 5.74 21.80 -1.57
C TYR A 138 6.50 22.77 -2.51
N ILE A 139 7.84 22.74 -2.51
CA ILE A 139 8.76 23.53 -3.36
C ILE A 139 8.84 22.89 -4.75
N LEU A 140 8.64 21.58 -4.84
CA LEU A 140 8.46 20.87 -6.10
C LEU A 140 7.15 21.30 -6.80
N ASP A 141 6.11 21.72 -6.05
CA ASP A 141 4.80 22.09 -6.59
C ASP A 141 4.48 23.59 -6.71
N SER A 142 5.15 24.50 -6.00
CA SER A 142 4.68 25.90 -6.00
C SER A 142 5.31 26.84 -7.02
N GLN A 143 6.49 26.59 -7.61
CA GLN A 143 7.01 27.58 -8.55
C GLN A 143 7.82 26.95 -9.68
N PHE A 144 7.44 27.26 -10.93
CA PHE A 144 8.34 27.75 -11.97
C PHE A 144 7.83 27.53 -13.41
N GLY A 145 7.08 28.53 -13.87
CA GLY A 145 7.54 29.21 -15.06
C GLY A 145 8.98 29.70 -14.81
N LYS A 146 9.93 29.02 -15.45
CA LYS A 146 11.37 29.27 -15.51
C LYS A 146 11.74 30.77 -15.41
N ASN A 147 12.42 31.18 -14.32
CA ASN A 147 13.49 32.22 -14.25
C ASN A 147 13.57 33.12 -12.99
N GLU A 148 12.74 32.96 -11.95
CA GLU A 148 12.64 33.95 -10.84
C GLU A 148 13.13 33.57 -9.41
N TYR A 149 13.74 32.41 -9.10
CA TYR A 149 14.16 32.10 -7.69
C TYR A 149 15.44 32.74 -7.20
N LEU A 150 16.07 33.60 -7.98
CA LEU A 150 17.16 34.35 -7.39
C LEU A 150 16.67 35.51 -6.51
N HIS A 151 15.36 35.87 -6.49
CA HIS A 151 14.91 37.11 -5.84
C HIS A 151 13.53 37.18 -5.15
N ASP A 152 12.81 36.08 -4.92
CA ASP A 152 11.42 36.20 -4.47
C ASP A 152 11.21 36.30 -2.94
N ASP A 153 10.98 37.53 -2.47
CA ASP A 153 10.55 37.83 -1.10
C ASP A 153 9.20 37.15 -0.76
N GLU A 154 8.35 36.77 -1.72
CA GLU A 154 7.11 36.04 -1.45
C GLU A 154 7.34 34.58 -1.06
N ALA A 155 8.24 33.87 -1.74
CA ALA A 155 8.64 32.51 -1.35
C ALA A 155 9.28 32.51 0.05
N ALA A 156 10.11 33.51 0.36
CA ALA A 156 10.69 33.70 1.68
C ALA A 156 9.64 34.11 2.73
N LYS A 157 8.62 34.91 2.37
CA LYS A 157 7.47 35.24 3.23
C LYS A 157 6.56 34.04 3.45
N LEU A 158 6.28 33.23 2.44
CA LEU A 158 5.54 31.96 2.54
C LEU A 158 6.32 31.00 3.43
N LYS A 159 7.61 30.78 3.18
CA LYS A 159 8.48 29.97 4.04
C LYS A 159 8.52 30.51 5.47
N ARG A 160 8.53 31.82 5.69
CA ARG A 160 8.43 32.44 7.04
C ARG A 160 7.02 32.31 7.65
N LYS A 161 5.96 32.33 6.84
CA LYS A 161 4.56 32.14 7.25
C LYS A 161 4.28 30.69 7.64
N TYR A 162 4.83 29.73 6.90
CA TYR A 162 4.72 28.29 7.15
C TYR A 162 5.71 27.78 8.21
N ARG A 163 6.88 28.41 8.38
CA ARG A 163 7.83 28.13 9.47
C ARG A 163 7.29 28.44 10.88
N LEU A 164 6.05 28.92 11.01
CA LEU A 164 5.57 29.39 12.31
C LEU A 164 4.94 28.33 13.19
N ARG A 165 4.39 27.20 12.66
CA ARG A 165 4.00 26.01 13.45
C ARG A 165 3.86 24.77 12.54
N PRO A 166 4.36 23.58 12.93
CA PRO A 166 3.91 22.33 12.32
C PRO A 166 2.38 22.24 12.46
N THR A 167 1.65 22.00 11.37
CA THR A 167 0.20 21.74 11.46
C THR A 167 -0.13 20.29 11.76
N LEU A 168 0.82 19.39 11.52
CA LEU A 168 0.76 18.01 12.00
C LEU A 168 1.72 17.83 13.16
N ASN A 169 1.30 17.19 14.23
CA ASN A 169 2.16 16.77 15.34
C ASN A 169 2.88 15.44 14.99
N GLU A 170 3.87 15.05 15.79
CA GLU A 170 4.68 13.85 15.52
C GLU A 170 3.85 12.56 15.47
N GLY A 171 2.81 12.43 16.29
CA GLY A 171 1.93 11.26 16.24
C GLY A 171 1.10 11.18 14.95
N GLU A 172 0.58 12.31 14.46
CA GLU A 172 -0.13 12.38 13.17
C GLU A 172 0.80 12.03 12.01
N LYS A 173 2.06 12.49 12.06
CA LYS A 173 3.07 12.19 11.04
C LYS A 173 3.39 10.70 11.00
N LEU A 174 3.60 10.09 12.16
CA LEU A 174 3.84 8.64 12.28
C LEU A 174 2.64 7.84 11.73
N LEU A 175 1.41 8.27 12.02
CA LEU A 175 0.21 7.64 11.48
C LEU A 175 0.15 7.70 9.95
N VAL A 176 0.44 8.86 9.34
CA VAL A 176 0.49 9.00 7.87
C VAL A 176 1.49 8.03 7.25
N ARG A 177 2.68 7.89 7.86
CA ARG A 177 3.67 6.91 7.41
C ARG A 177 3.15 5.50 7.51
N ASP A 178 2.60 5.11 8.67
CA ASP A 178 2.16 3.74 8.91
C ASP A 178 1.09 3.30 7.90
N ILE A 179 0.14 4.18 7.54
CA ILE A 179 -0.83 3.87 6.47
C ILE A 179 -0.14 3.74 5.12
N ALA A 180 0.75 4.67 4.77
CA ALA A 180 1.40 4.65 3.47
C ALA A 180 2.32 3.42 3.30
N GLU A 181 2.97 2.98 4.38
CA GLU A 181 3.72 1.72 4.45
C GLU A 181 2.79 0.50 4.38
N SER A 182 1.65 0.52 5.10
CA SER A 182 0.62 -0.54 5.05
C SER A 182 0.12 -0.77 3.62
N VAL A 183 -0.28 0.32 2.93
CA VAL A 183 -0.74 0.26 1.54
C VAL A 183 0.37 -0.23 0.62
N SER A 184 1.60 0.24 0.79
CA SER A 184 2.73 -0.22 -0.03
C SER A 184 3.03 -1.71 0.21
N ALA A 185 2.91 -2.17 1.45
CA ALA A 185 3.12 -3.57 1.82
C ALA A 185 2.06 -4.50 1.23
N GLU A 186 0.79 -4.08 1.16
CA GLU A 186 -0.28 -4.82 0.47
C GLU A 186 0.16 -5.14 -0.96
N TYR A 187 0.55 -4.13 -1.73
CA TYR A 187 0.98 -4.34 -3.12
C TYR A 187 2.26 -5.15 -3.27
N PHE A 188 3.21 -5.03 -2.34
CA PHE A 188 4.43 -5.81 -2.35
C PHE A 188 4.19 -7.29 -2.08
N ALA A 189 3.23 -7.59 -1.19
CA ALA A 189 2.92 -8.95 -0.74
C ALA A 189 1.82 -9.65 -1.55
N LEU A 190 1.23 -8.99 -2.56
CA LEU A 190 0.12 -9.52 -3.36
C LEU A 190 0.47 -10.86 -4.03
N PRO A 191 -0.22 -11.96 -3.67
CA PRO A 191 -0.06 -13.23 -4.35
C PRO A 191 -0.52 -13.13 -5.81
N GLY A 192 0.09 -13.93 -6.68
CA GLY A 192 -0.35 -14.00 -8.06
C GLY A 192 -1.80 -14.51 -8.15
N GLY A 193 -2.66 -13.75 -8.84
CA GLY A 193 -4.09 -14.07 -8.94
C GLY A 193 -4.98 -13.30 -7.96
N SER A 194 -4.38 -12.61 -6.99
CA SER A 194 -5.06 -11.69 -6.07
C SER A 194 -5.12 -10.27 -6.64
N VAL A 195 -5.94 -9.43 -6.02
CA VAL A 195 -5.97 -7.97 -6.20
C VAL A 195 -5.94 -7.29 -4.83
N ALA A 196 -5.51 -6.02 -4.77
CA ALA A 196 -5.39 -5.29 -3.51
C ALA A 196 -6.74 -5.18 -2.79
N ASP A 197 -6.74 -5.33 -1.47
CA ASP A 197 -7.94 -5.13 -0.65
C ASP A 197 -8.29 -3.63 -0.51
N PHE A 198 -8.96 -3.08 -1.53
CA PHE A 198 -9.37 -1.68 -1.55
C PHE A 198 -10.34 -1.34 -0.40
N ALA A 199 -11.07 -2.31 0.13
CA ALA A 199 -11.97 -2.08 1.26
C ALA A 199 -11.18 -1.83 2.55
N ALA A 200 -10.16 -2.65 2.82
CA ALA A 200 -9.25 -2.45 3.95
C ALA A 200 -8.48 -1.13 3.84
N ILE A 201 -7.90 -0.84 2.67
CA ILE A 201 -7.17 0.42 2.42
C ILE A 201 -8.08 1.63 2.63
N ARG A 202 -9.32 1.57 2.13
CA ARG A 202 -10.30 2.65 2.33
C ARG A 202 -10.63 2.85 3.81
N LEU A 203 -10.85 1.77 4.56
CA LEU A 203 -11.12 1.86 6.00
C LEU A 203 -9.96 2.52 6.76
N GLU A 204 -8.72 2.16 6.44
CA GLU A 204 -7.52 2.80 7.01
C GLU A 204 -7.43 4.29 6.66
N ALA A 205 -7.70 4.64 5.40
CA ALA A 205 -7.68 6.01 4.91
C ALA A 205 -8.78 6.87 5.57
N VAL A 206 -10.01 6.36 5.68
CA VAL A 206 -11.13 7.04 6.36
C VAL A 206 -10.81 7.24 7.83
N ALA A 207 -10.36 6.19 8.53
CA ALA A 207 -10.03 6.30 9.95
C ALA A 207 -8.92 7.33 10.19
N THR A 208 -7.89 7.34 9.35
CA THR A 208 -6.77 8.29 9.49
C THR A 208 -7.19 9.72 9.18
N TYR A 209 -8.00 9.91 8.13
CA TYR A 209 -8.60 11.20 7.83
C TYR A 209 -9.39 11.74 9.04
N GLU A 210 -10.27 10.92 9.63
CA GLU A 210 -11.05 11.30 10.80
C GLU A 210 -10.16 11.61 12.01
N ILE A 211 -9.09 10.84 12.25
CA ILE A 211 -8.14 11.07 13.34
C ILE A 211 -7.41 12.41 13.21
N ILE A 212 -6.89 12.71 12.02
CA ILE A 212 -6.16 13.95 11.77
C ILE A 212 -7.10 15.17 11.78
N GLN A 213 -8.34 15.00 11.32
CA GLN A 213 -9.32 16.09 11.29
C GLN A 213 -9.80 16.51 12.69
N SER A 214 -9.88 15.56 13.63
CA SER A 214 -10.57 15.73 14.93
C SER A 214 -9.66 16.03 16.12
N GLU A 215 -8.36 16.24 15.90
CA GLU A 215 -7.36 16.47 16.95
C GLU A 215 -7.31 15.35 18.02
N TYR A 216 -7.60 14.10 17.64
CA TYR A 216 -7.57 12.97 18.58
C TYR A 216 -6.19 12.64 19.14
N ILE A 217 -5.10 13.04 18.47
CA ILE A 217 -3.72 12.75 18.88
C ILE A 217 -3.19 13.94 19.71
N PRO A 218 -2.94 13.78 21.02
CA PRO A 218 -2.29 14.80 21.83
C PRO A 218 -0.84 15.09 21.35
N ASP A 219 -0.37 16.34 21.50
CA ASP A 219 0.95 16.80 21.02
C ASP A 219 2.16 15.96 21.47
N LYS A 220 2.05 15.24 22.59
CA LYS A 220 3.13 14.41 23.17
C LYS A 220 2.82 12.92 23.13
N ALA A 221 1.84 12.51 22.34
CA ALA A 221 1.40 11.14 22.27
C ALA A 221 1.48 10.63 20.83
N VAL A 222 1.61 9.31 20.70
CA VAL A 222 1.53 8.60 19.44
C VAL A 222 0.45 7.53 19.54
N LEU A 223 -0.16 7.19 18.41
CA LEU A 223 -1.12 6.10 18.34
C LEU A 223 -0.38 4.77 18.50
N ASP A 224 -0.70 4.02 19.55
CA ASP A 224 -0.21 2.65 19.76
C ASP A 224 -1.09 1.65 19.02
N LYS A 225 -2.42 1.77 19.20
CA LYS A 225 -3.39 0.83 18.63
C LYS A 225 -4.65 1.54 18.14
N ALA A 226 -5.14 1.09 17.00
CA ALA A 226 -6.48 1.36 16.51
C ALA A 226 -7.24 0.05 16.27
N GLU A 227 -8.41 -0.11 16.91
CA GLU A 227 -9.40 -1.13 16.56
C GLU A 227 -10.50 -0.45 15.75
N LEU A 228 -10.53 -0.70 14.44
CA LEU A 228 -11.50 -0.15 13.49
C LEU A 228 -12.71 -1.07 13.42
N HIS A 229 -13.84 -0.62 13.95
CA HIS A 229 -15.10 -1.33 13.87
C HIS A 229 -15.82 -0.96 12.58
N HIS A 230 -16.15 -1.96 11.75
CA HIS A 230 -16.76 -1.72 10.45
C HIS A 230 -17.95 -2.65 10.18
N LYS A 231 -18.86 -2.20 9.33
CA LYS A 231 -19.98 -2.96 8.81
C LYS A 231 -20.09 -2.73 7.31
N ASP A 232 -20.11 -3.81 6.54
CA ASP A 232 -20.24 -3.76 5.07
C ASP A 232 -19.22 -2.78 4.45
N ASP A 233 -17.97 -2.88 4.93
CA ASP A 233 -16.81 -2.07 4.55
C ASP A 233 -16.92 -0.57 4.91
N VAL A 234 -17.92 -0.18 5.70
CA VAL A 234 -18.07 1.19 6.22
C VAL A 234 -17.58 1.25 7.66
N LEU A 235 -16.74 2.22 7.97
CA LEU A 235 -16.30 2.49 9.34
C LEU A 235 -17.50 2.94 10.19
N VAL A 236 -17.70 2.29 11.33
CA VAL A 236 -18.83 2.54 12.25
C VAL A 236 -18.34 3.15 13.56
N ASP A 237 -17.21 2.66 14.07
CA ASP A 237 -16.61 3.12 15.32
C ASP A 237 -15.10 2.87 15.29
N MET A 238 -14.35 3.55 16.15
CA MET A 238 -12.92 3.35 16.31
C MET A 238 -12.53 3.41 17.79
N LYS A 239 -11.66 2.50 18.22
CA LYS A 239 -11.04 2.57 19.55
C LYS A 239 -9.57 2.85 19.40
N LEU A 240 -9.17 4.00 19.96
CA LEU A 240 -7.81 4.50 19.88
C LEU A 240 -7.11 4.34 21.23
N SER A 241 -5.88 3.86 21.19
CA SER A 241 -4.99 3.81 22.35
C SER A 241 -3.72 4.57 22.04
N PHE A 242 -3.36 5.47 22.94
CA PHE A 242 -2.19 6.33 22.79
C PHE A 242 -1.14 6.00 23.85
N ILE A 243 0.13 6.17 23.46
CA ILE A 243 1.28 6.08 24.37
C ILE A 243 2.09 7.36 24.29
N ASP A 244 2.86 7.64 25.34
CA ASP A 244 3.77 8.79 25.38
C ASP A 244 4.86 8.65 24.29
N LEU A 245 5.15 9.74 23.60
CA LEU A 245 6.11 9.79 22.50
C LEU A 245 7.54 9.45 22.95
N GLU A 246 8.00 9.97 24.09
CA GLU A 246 9.36 9.69 24.58
C GLU A 246 9.50 8.21 24.95
N PHE A 247 8.46 7.65 25.59
CA PHE A 247 8.41 6.22 25.89
C PHE A 247 8.42 5.37 24.62
N ALA A 248 7.61 5.72 23.61
CA ALA A 248 7.54 5.02 22.35
C ALA A 248 8.90 5.02 21.62
N LEU A 249 9.54 6.19 21.51
CA LEU A 249 10.86 6.34 20.90
C LEU A 249 11.94 5.53 21.63
N GLY A 250 11.84 5.42 22.97
CA GLY A 250 12.76 4.62 23.78
C GLY A 250 12.63 3.10 23.57
N GLN A 251 11.44 2.59 23.24
CA GLN A 251 11.19 1.16 23.01
C GLN A 251 11.54 0.71 21.59
N SER A 252 11.41 1.60 20.60
CA SER A 252 11.45 1.21 19.19
C SER A 252 12.84 1.23 18.55
N GLN A 253 13.88 1.76 19.21
CA GLN A 253 15.22 1.89 18.60
C GLN A 253 15.82 0.55 18.14
N PRO A 254 16.33 0.44 16.89
CA PRO A 254 16.65 1.53 15.95
C PRO A 254 15.49 2.02 15.05
N LYS A 255 14.29 1.45 15.17
CA LYS A 255 13.12 1.81 14.35
C LYS A 255 12.27 2.87 15.03
N LEU A 256 11.44 3.55 14.24
CA LEU A 256 10.41 4.45 14.77
C LEU A 256 9.22 3.66 15.32
N PRO A 257 8.42 4.22 16.25
CA PRO A 257 7.18 3.62 16.71
C PRO A 257 6.18 3.48 15.57
N SER A 258 5.45 2.36 15.51
CA SER A 258 4.38 2.12 14.54
C SER A 258 3.07 1.79 15.24
N ALA A 259 1.98 2.35 14.75
CA ALA A 259 0.63 2.05 15.18
C ALA A 259 0.20 0.66 14.71
N ARG A 260 -0.41 -0.11 15.61
CA ARG A 260 -1.07 -1.37 15.26
C ARG A 260 -2.53 -1.11 14.92
N ILE A 261 -2.87 -1.27 13.64
CA ILE A 261 -4.25 -1.19 13.16
C ILE A 261 -4.82 -2.61 13.11
N SER A 262 -6.03 -2.75 13.63
CA SER A 262 -6.78 -4.00 13.64
C SER A 262 -8.21 -3.74 13.21
N PHE A 263 -8.77 -4.67 12.44
CA PHE A 263 -10.13 -4.58 11.93
C PHE A 263 -11.06 -5.49 12.73
N LYS A 264 -12.25 -4.97 13.03
CA LYS A 264 -13.30 -5.71 13.72
C LYS A 264 -14.61 -5.57 12.97
N ALA A 265 -14.91 -6.59 12.17
CA ALA A 265 -16.15 -6.67 11.43
C ALA A 265 -17.33 -6.93 12.38
N ILE A 266 -18.37 -6.10 12.28
CA ILE A 266 -19.69 -6.38 12.87
C ILE A 266 -20.39 -7.51 12.10
N ASN A 267 -20.12 -7.61 10.80
CA ASN A 267 -20.62 -8.67 9.92
C ASN A 267 -19.47 -9.59 9.47
N GLU A 268 -19.23 -10.67 10.23
CA GLU A 268 -18.13 -11.60 9.97
C GLU A 268 -18.23 -12.30 8.60
N LEU A 269 -19.45 -12.61 8.15
CA LEU A 269 -19.66 -13.29 6.88
C LEU A 269 -19.26 -12.42 5.69
N HIS A 270 -19.64 -11.14 5.72
CA HIS A 270 -19.24 -10.18 4.69
C HIS A 270 -17.72 -10.01 4.67
N ASN A 271 -17.09 -9.92 5.83
CA ASN A 271 -15.64 -9.81 5.93
C ASN A 271 -14.91 -11.05 5.35
N ASP A 272 -15.37 -12.25 5.69
CA ASP A 272 -14.81 -13.48 5.11
C ASP A 272 -15.03 -13.54 3.60
N TYR A 273 -16.18 -13.05 3.11
CA TYR A 273 -16.41 -12.94 1.67
C TYR A 273 -15.45 -11.97 0.99
N GLN A 274 -15.22 -10.79 1.55
CA GLN A 274 -14.28 -9.81 1.00
C GLN A 274 -12.86 -10.37 0.93
N PHE A 275 -12.40 -11.04 1.99
CA PHE A 275 -11.12 -11.75 1.96
C PHE A 275 -11.00 -12.70 0.75
N PHE A 276 -12.03 -13.49 0.48
CA PHE A 276 -12.03 -14.39 -0.69
C PHE A 276 -12.21 -13.69 -2.03
N PHE A 277 -12.90 -12.55 -2.06
CA PHE A 277 -13.04 -11.71 -3.24
C PHE A 277 -11.68 -11.18 -3.71
N TYR A 278 -10.88 -10.65 -2.80
CA TYR A 278 -9.56 -10.10 -3.10
C TYR A 278 -8.51 -11.18 -3.31
N LYS A 279 -8.46 -12.19 -2.44
CA LYS A 279 -7.47 -13.27 -2.52
C LYS A 279 -7.70 -14.22 -3.70
N TYR A 280 -8.95 -14.50 -4.04
CA TYR A 280 -9.31 -15.47 -5.08
C TYR A 280 -10.22 -14.83 -6.15
N ARG A 281 -9.76 -13.70 -6.71
CA ARG A 281 -10.50 -12.86 -7.66
C ARG A 281 -11.04 -13.60 -8.89
N TYR A 282 -10.36 -14.64 -9.35
CA TYR A 282 -10.71 -15.40 -10.55
C TYR A 282 -11.57 -16.65 -10.28
N LEU A 283 -11.84 -16.98 -9.01
CA LEU A 283 -12.85 -18.00 -8.71
C LEU A 283 -14.25 -17.47 -9.00
N THR A 284 -15.22 -18.36 -9.15
CA THR A 284 -16.62 -17.95 -9.29
C THR A 284 -17.13 -17.27 -8.03
N GLU A 285 -18.13 -16.40 -8.20
CA GLU A 285 -18.79 -15.75 -7.07
C GLU A 285 -19.38 -16.77 -6.09
N GLU A 286 -19.99 -17.84 -6.59
CA GLU A 286 -20.56 -18.88 -5.73
C GLU A 286 -19.48 -19.63 -4.94
N SER A 287 -18.32 -19.91 -5.53
CA SER A 287 -17.22 -20.54 -4.81
C SER A 287 -16.72 -19.65 -3.67
N ARG A 288 -16.56 -18.34 -3.90
CA ARG A 288 -16.18 -17.40 -2.84
C ARG A 288 -17.21 -17.34 -1.71
N ARG A 289 -18.51 -17.28 -2.05
CA ARG A 289 -19.60 -17.31 -1.05
C ARG A 289 -19.59 -18.60 -0.23
N ARG A 290 -19.34 -19.76 -0.86
CA ARG A 290 -19.24 -21.05 -0.16
C ARG A 290 -18.04 -21.12 0.78
N LEU A 291 -16.88 -20.60 0.36
CA LEU A 291 -15.69 -20.52 1.20
C LEU A 291 -15.95 -19.61 2.42
N ALA A 292 -16.55 -18.44 2.20
CA ALA A 292 -16.92 -17.50 3.27
C ALA A 292 -17.87 -18.16 4.28
N ALA A 293 -18.97 -18.72 3.81
CA ALA A 293 -19.96 -19.38 4.67
C ALA A 293 -19.36 -20.52 5.50
N ALA A 294 -18.45 -21.31 4.93
CA ALA A 294 -17.81 -22.41 5.65
C ALA A 294 -16.89 -21.92 6.78
N LEU A 295 -16.07 -20.88 6.54
CA LEU A 295 -15.20 -20.32 7.57
C LEU A 295 -15.97 -19.55 8.65
N THR A 296 -16.96 -18.75 8.27
CA THR A 296 -17.75 -18.01 9.24
C THR A 296 -18.54 -18.96 10.14
N ALA A 297 -19.12 -20.02 9.59
CA ALA A 297 -19.79 -21.03 10.41
C ALA A 297 -18.82 -21.66 11.42
N GLU A 298 -17.60 -22.02 11.01
CA GLU A 298 -16.63 -22.60 11.95
C GLU A 298 -16.31 -21.65 13.11
N LYS A 299 -16.18 -20.34 12.86
CA LYS A 299 -15.96 -19.34 13.91
C LYS A 299 -17.16 -19.25 14.87
N GLN A 300 -18.38 -19.29 14.36
CA GLN A 300 -19.60 -19.24 15.16
C GLN A 300 -19.77 -20.46 16.08
N TYR A 301 -19.25 -21.61 15.68
CA TYR A 301 -19.30 -22.86 16.46
C TYR A 301 -18.03 -23.13 17.27
N LYS A 302 -17.07 -22.19 17.34
CA LYS A 302 -15.76 -22.39 17.97
C LYS A 302 -15.83 -22.94 19.39
N ASP A 303 -16.82 -22.49 20.17
CA ASP A 303 -17.02 -22.90 21.57
C ASP A 303 -17.96 -24.12 21.73
N SER A 304 -18.49 -24.65 20.63
CA SER A 304 -19.43 -25.79 20.59
C SER A 304 -19.24 -26.62 19.31
N MET A 305 -17.99 -27.01 19.04
CA MET A 305 -17.59 -27.70 17.81
C MET A 305 -18.25 -29.07 17.64
N GLU A 306 -18.78 -29.67 18.70
CA GLU A 306 -19.60 -30.88 18.66
C GLU A 306 -20.93 -30.71 17.92
N LEU A 307 -21.44 -29.48 17.82
CA LEU A 307 -22.67 -29.14 17.10
C LEU A 307 -22.42 -28.69 15.65
N PHE A 308 -21.15 -28.58 15.24
CA PHE A 308 -20.80 -28.09 13.92
C PHE A 308 -21.19 -29.09 12.83
N PRO A 309 -21.91 -28.67 11.76
CA PRO A 309 -22.39 -29.57 10.72
C PRO A 309 -21.27 -29.92 9.71
N TYR A 310 -20.31 -30.74 10.16
CA TYR A 310 -19.11 -31.13 9.39
C TYR A 310 -19.41 -31.60 7.98
N ALA A 311 -20.44 -32.43 7.79
CA ALA A 311 -20.83 -32.96 6.49
C ALA A 311 -21.17 -31.84 5.48
N THR A 312 -22.02 -30.89 5.90
CA THR A 312 -22.42 -29.75 5.08
C THR A 312 -21.21 -28.93 4.63
N HIS A 313 -20.25 -28.70 5.54
CA HIS A 313 -19.07 -27.91 5.24
C HIS A 313 -18.01 -28.66 4.44
N ILE A 314 -17.85 -29.98 4.61
CA ILE A 314 -17.05 -30.84 3.73
C ILE A 314 -17.60 -30.78 2.30
N ALA A 315 -18.91 -30.94 2.13
CA ALA A 315 -19.57 -30.88 0.82
C ALA A 315 -19.39 -29.49 0.18
N SER A 316 -19.49 -28.43 0.98
CA SER A 316 -19.29 -27.05 0.52
C SER A 316 -17.85 -26.81 0.04
N LEU A 317 -16.84 -27.17 0.84
CA LEU A 317 -15.43 -26.96 0.52
C LEU A 317 -14.97 -27.80 -0.68
N MET A 318 -15.30 -29.09 -0.72
CA MET A 318 -14.97 -29.94 -1.87
C MET A 318 -15.77 -29.54 -3.12
N GLY A 319 -16.98 -29.01 -2.94
CA GLY A 319 -17.79 -28.48 -4.03
C GLY A 319 -17.19 -27.25 -4.73
N VAL A 320 -16.34 -26.48 -4.03
CA VAL A 320 -15.54 -25.41 -4.63
C VAL A 320 -14.53 -26.00 -5.62
N ILE A 321 -13.74 -26.99 -5.18
CA ILE A 321 -12.77 -27.67 -6.07
C ILE A 321 -13.48 -28.29 -7.26
N GLU A 322 -14.59 -28.98 -7.04
CA GLU A 322 -15.39 -29.61 -8.09
C GLU A 322 -15.86 -28.60 -9.14
N ARG A 323 -16.37 -27.46 -8.70
CA ARG A 323 -16.86 -26.40 -9.60
C ARG A 323 -15.73 -25.80 -10.42
N GLU A 324 -14.69 -25.33 -9.76
CA GLU A 324 -13.64 -24.55 -10.41
C GLU A 324 -12.82 -25.43 -11.37
N MET A 325 -12.58 -26.70 -11.00
CA MET A 325 -11.94 -27.66 -11.91
C MET A 325 -12.85 -28.04 -13.09
N ASN A 326 -14.16 -28.12 -12.90
CA ASN A 326 -15.09 -28.32 -14.00
C ASN A 326 -15.02 -27.19 -15.03
N GLU A 327 -14.94 -25.93 -14.58
CA GLU A 327 -14.79 -24.79 -15.48
C GLU A 327 -13.50 -24.88 -16.29
N ILE A 328 -12.37 -25.17 -15.64
CA ILE A 328 -11.08 -25.34 -16.31
C ILE A 328 -11.14 -26.47 -17.35
N ILE A 329 -11.66 -27.64 -16.98
CA ILE A 329 -11.74 -28.79 -17.90
C ILE A 329 -12.71 -28.49 -19.06
N ASN A 330 -13.85 -27.85 -18.79
CA ASN A 330 -14.82 -27.47 -19.83
C ASN A 330 -14.23 -26.46 -20.83
N MET A 331 -13.42 -25.52 -20.35
CA MET A 331 -12.70 -24.57 -21.17
C MET A 331 -11.71 -25.30 -22.11
N LEU A 332 -10.94 -26.25 -21.58
CA LEU A 332 -9.99 -27.04 -22.37
C LEU A 332 -10.64 -27.96 -23.39
N GLU A 333 -11.77 -28.58 -23.05
CA GLU A 333 -12.49 -29.50 -23.95
C GLU A 333 -13.41 -28.78 -24.94
N GLY A 334 -13.66 -27.47 -24.75
CA GLY A 334 -14.63 -26.70 -25.52
C GLY A 334 -16.08 -27.19 -25.36
N LYS A 335 -16.40 -27.86 -24.25
CA LYS A 335 -17.71 -28.48 -23.98
C LYS A 335 -18.14 -28.24 -22.56
N ALA A 336 -19.36 -27.73 -22.36
CA ALA A 336 -19.96 -27.58 -21.05
C ALA A 336 -20.50 -28.94 -20.56
N LYS A 337 -19.82 -29.54 -19.57
CA LYS A 337 -20.28 -30.76 -18.90
C LYS A 337 -20.05 -30.66 -17.40
N ALA A 338 -21.04 -31.04 -16.61
CA ALA A 338 -20.88 -31.23 -15.18
C ALA A 338 -20.20 -32.60 -14.93
N ARG A 339 -19.01 -32.59 -14.32
CA ARG A 339 -18.30 -33.80 -13.89
C ARG A 339 -18.33 -33.92 -12.38
N THR A 340 -18.47 -35.15 -11.90
CA THR A 340 -18.25 -35.47 -10.49
C THR A 340 -16.75 -35.41 -10.16
N LEU A 341 -16.38 -35.32 -8.89
CA LEU A 341 -14.97 -35.39 -8.46
C LEU A 341 -14.22 -36.62 -9.02
N SER A 342 -14.87 -37.79 -9.14
CA SER A 342 -14.24 -38.97 -9.74
C SER A 342 -13.92 -38.80 -11.22
N GLN A 343 -14.78 -38.08 -11.94
CA GLN A 343 -14.57 -37.80 -13.36
C GLN A 343 -13.52 -36.69 -13.55
N ILE A 344 -13.46 -35.74 -12.63
CA ILE A 344 -12.41 -34.71 -12.58
C ILE A 344 -11.05 -35.38 -12.36
N THR A 345 -10.89 -36.25 -11.36
CA THR A 345 -9.60 -36.93 -11.12
C THR A 345 -9.21 -37.86 -12.26
N ALA A 346 -10.17 -38.55 -12.89
CA ALA A 346 -9.90 -39.34 -14.08
C ALA A 346 -9.39 -38.46 -15.25
N CYS A 347 -10.04 -37.33 -15.50
CA CYS A 347 -9.61 -36.36 -16.52
C CYS A 347 -8.21 -35.82 -16.23
N MET A 348 -7.95 -35.39 -14.99
CA MET A 348 -6.64 -34.89 -14.57
C MET A 348 -5.52 -35.91 -14.80
N ARG A 349 -5.80 -37.20 -14.63
CA ARG A 349 -4.83 -38.30 -14.89
C ARG A 349 -4.63 -38.57 -16.38
N SER A 350 -5.71 -38.57 -17.17
CA SER A 350 -5.64 -38.89 -18.60
C SER A 350 -5.10 -37.74 -19.44
N GLN A 351 -5.36 -36.50 -19.02
CA GLN A 351 -5.00 -35.29 -19.73
C GLN A 351 -4.51 -34.27 -18.70
N PRO A 352 -3.19 -34.24 -18.42
CA PRO A 352 -2.61 -33.25 -17.52
C PRO A 352 -2.94 -31.83 -17.97
N ILE A 353 -3.43 -31.01 -17.03
CA ILE A 353 -3.70 -29.60 -17.27
C ILE A 353 -2.37 -28.86 -17.17
N ALA A 354 -1.80 -28.49 -18.32
CA ALA A 354 -0.54 -27.75 -18.40
C ALA A 354 -0.60 -26.47 -17.55
N ASP A 355 0.52 -26.09 -16.94
CA ASP A 355 0.70 -24.86 -16.15
C ASP A 355 -0.17 -24.71 -14.88
N LEU A 356 -1.03 -25.68 -14.55
CA LEU A 356 -1.77 -25.66 -13.29
C LEU A 356 -0.85 -25.81 -12.08
N ALA A 357 0.08 -26.76 -12.14
CA ALA A 357 1.08 -27.04 -11.12
C ALA A 357 2.26 -27.82 -11.72
N ASP A 358 3.39 -27.89 -11.01
CA ASP A 358 4.46 -28.81 -11.37
C ASP A 358 4.00 -30.28 -11.27
N GLU A 359 4.73 -31.20 -11.90
CA GLU A 359 4.33 -32.60 -12.02
C GLU A 359 4.12 -33.29 -10.65
N VAL A 360 4.96 -32.96 -9.67
CA VAL A 360 4.89 -33.55 -8.32
C VAL A 360 3.62 -33.08 -7.62
N MET A 361 3.44 -31.77 -7.55
CA MET A 361 2.29 -31.12 -6.92
C MET A 361 0.98 -31.47 -7.62
N TYR A 362 0.97 -31.54 -8.95
CA TYR A 362 -0.19 -31.94 -9.74
C TYR A 362 -0.65 -33.36 -9.40
N LYS A 363 0.32 -34.29 -9.28
CA LYS A 363 0.05 -35.67 -8.88
C LYS A 363 -0.45 -35.74 -7.43
N GLU A 364 0.13 -34.96 -6.52
CA GLU A 364 -0.33 -34.85 -5.14
C GLU A 364 -1.78 -34.37 -5.08
N TYR A 365 -2.12 -33.26 -5.73
CA TYR A 365 -3.49 -32.74 -5.79
C TYR A 365 -4.47 -33.77 -6.34
N THR A 366 -4.12 -34.42 -7.46
CA THR A 366 -4.97 -35.43 -8.08
C THR A 366 -5.25 -36.60 -7.14
N ASN A 367 -4.22 -37.09 -6.43
CA ASN A 367 -4.35 -38.18 -5.48
C ASN A 367 -5.14 -37.77 -4.23
N THR A 368 -4.89 -36.55 -3.70
CA THR A 368 -5.60 -36.04 -2.53
C THR A 368 -7.08 -35.80 -2.83
N ILE A 369 -7.44 -35.25 -4.00
CA ILE A 369 -8.85 -35.12 -4.42
C ILE A 369 -9.51 -36.51 -4.46
N ASP A 370 -8.85 -37.51 -5.04
CA ASP A 370 -9.41 -38.85 -5.16
C ASP A 370 -9.61 -39.51 -3.79
N ALA A 371 -8.68 -39.30 -2.85
CA ALA A 371 -8.79 -39.77 -1.48
C ALA A 371 -9.92 -39.08 -0.70
N LEU A 372 -9.97 -37.73 -0.74
CA LEU A 372 -10.95 -36.92 0.00
C LEU A 372 -12.37 -37.02 -0.57
N ARG A 373 -12.53 -37.51 -1.81
CA ARG A 373 -13.85 -37.85 -2.39
C ARG A 373 -14.64 -38.80 -1.49
N SER A 374 -13.96 -39.71 -0.78
CA SER A 374 -14.59 -40.64 0.16
C SER A 374 -15.30 -39.93 1.32
N TYR A 375 -14.91 -38.71 1.68
CA TYR A 375 -15.58 -37.87 2.68
C TYR A 375 -16.70 -37.03 2.07
N ARG A 376 -16.49 -36.52 0.84
CA ARG A 376 -17.48 -35.69 0.14
C ARG A 376 -18.77 -36.44 -0.19
N ASN A 377 -18.68 -37.67 -0.68
CA ASN A 377 -19.85 -38.41 -1.15
C ASN A 377 -20.84 -38.73 0.00
N PRO A 378 -20.43 -39.31 1.13
CA PRO A 378 -21.31 -39.51 2.28
C PRO A 378 -21.85 -38.19 2.84
N ALA A 379 -21.00 -37.16 2.91
CA ALA A 379 -21.38 -35.85 3.40
C ALA A 379 -22.49 -35.19 2.55
N SER A 380 -22.46 -35.38 1.23
CA SER A 380 -23.48 -34.86 0.30
C SER A 380 -24.85 -35.55 0.46
N HIS A 381 -24.89 -36.71 1.12
CA HIS A 381 -26.11 -37.46 1.43
C HIS A 381 -26.56 -37.28 2.90
N GLY A 382 -25.96 -36.35 3.64
CA GLY A 382 -26.33 -36.03 5.02
C GLY A 382 -25.87 -37.06 6.06
N THR A 383 -24.98 -37.99 5.69
CA THR A 383 -24.37 -38.90 6.67
C THR A 383 -23.37 -38.12 7.53
N GLY A 384 -23.29 -38.45 8.82
CA GLY A 384 -22.40 -37.75 9.76
C GLY A 384 -20.95 -37.81 9.31
N ALA A 385 -20.24 -36.70 9.46
CA ALA A 385 -18.80 -36.59 9.21
C ALA A 385 -18.10 -36.15 10.49
N THR A 386 -16.84 -36.57 10.64
CA THR A 386 -16.03 -36.30 11.82
C THR A 386 -15.23 -35.00 11.67
N ALA A 387 -14.80 -34.45 12.82
CA ALA A 387 -13.91 -33.29 12.85
C ALA A 387 -12.56 -33.53 12.15
N ASP A 388 -12.03 -34.76 12.22
CA ASP A 388 -10.79 -35.14 11.55
C ASP A 388 -10.93 -35.11 10.02
N GLU A 389 -12.02 -35.66 9.49
CA GLU A 389 -12.33 -35.63 8.06
C GLU A 389 -12.50 -34.20 7.55
N TYR A 390 -13.20 -33.35 8.31
CA TYR A 390 -13.32 -31.93 7.99
C TYR A 390 -11.98 -31.22 8.00
N SER A 391 -11.14 -31.46 9.02
CA SER A 391 -9.81 -30.87 9.13
C SER A 391 -8.93 -31.23 7.93
N LYS A 392 -8.95 -32.49 7.47
CA LYS A 392 -8.24 -32.94 6.26
C LYS A 392 -8.71 -32.19 5.01
N VAL A 393 -10.02 -32.08 4.82
CA VAL A 393 -10.61 -31.34 3.68
C VAL A 393 -10.25 -29.86 3.74
N LYS A 394 -10.41 -29.23 4.91
CA LYS A 394 -10.07 -27.82 5.11
C LYS A 394 -8.60 -27.56 4.85
N ASN A 395 -7.70 -28.37 5.38
CA ASN A 395 -6.26 -28.19 5.16
C ASN A 395 -5.91 -28.35 3.67
N PHE A 396 -6.53 -29.30 2.97
CA PHE A 396 -6.33 -29.42 1.53
C PHE A 396 -6.83 -28.18 0.78
N VAL A 397 -8.09 -27.79 0.97
CA VAL A 397 -8.68 -26.67 0.22
C VAL A 397 -8.01 -25.33 0.57
N MET A 398 -7.71 -25.10 1.85
CA MET A 398 -7.28 -23.78 2.34
C MET A 398 -5.77 -23.60 2.48
N LYS A 399 -4.99 -24.69 2.61
CA LYS A 399 -3.54 -24.62 2.91
C LYS A 399 -2.64 -25.33 1.91
N SER A 400 -3.16 -26.19 1.02
CA SER A 400 -2.30 -26.91 0.06
C SER A 400 -1.81 -26.05 -1.12
N GLY A 401 -2.34 -24.84 -1.27
CA GLY A 401 -2.10 -23.98 -2.43
C GLY A 401 -2.95 -24.31 -3.66
N ILE A 402 -3.83 -25.31 -3.62
CA ILE A 402 -4.65 -25.70 -4.79
C ILE A 402 -5.54 -24.55 -5.29
N LEU A 403 -6.15 -23.78 -4.39
CA LEU A 403 -6.98 -22.62 -4.78
C LEU A 403 -6.13 -21.51 -5.41
N ASP A 404 -4.90 -21.29 -4.93
CA ASP A 404 -3.96 -20.34 -5.52
C ASP A 404 -3.63 -20.76 -6.97
N ARG A 405 -3.34 -22.05 -7.19
CA ARG A 405 -3.07 -22.62 -8.51
C ARG A 405 -4.25 -22.51 -9.47
N ILE A 406 -5.46 -22.84 -9.01
CA ILE A 406 -6.69 -22.68 -9.79
C ILE A 406 -6.89 -21.21 -10.17
N THR A 407 -6.72 -20.29 -9.21
CA THR A 407 -6.89 -18.85 -9.44
C THR A 407 -5.87 -18.32 -10.46
N LEU A 408 -4.60 -18.70 -10.31
CA LEU A 408 -3.51 -18.36 -11.23
C LEU A 408 -3.74 -18.88 -12.64
N TYR A 409 -4.18 -20.13 -12.75
CA TYR A 409 -4.53 -20.73 -14.03
C TYR A 409 -5.64 -19.90 -14.67
N LYS A 410 -6.78 -19.71 -14.00
CA LYS A 410 -7.91 -18.95 -14.57
C LYS A 410 -7.52 -17.53 -14.97
N LYS A 411 -6.67 -16.85 -14.19
CA LYS A 411 -6.12 -15.52 -14.55
C LYS A 411 -5.39 -15.53 -15.88
N SER A 412 -4.63 -16.59 -16.17
CA SER A 412 -3.81 -16.68 -17.39
C SER A 412 -4.64 -16.95 -18.65
N TYR A 413 -5.91 -17.34 -18.48
CA TYR A 413 -6.84 -17.70 -19.55
C TYR A 413 -8.16 -16.88 -19.50
N SER A 414 -8.18 -15.78 -18.75
CA SER A 414 -9.25 -14.76 -18.72
C SER A 414 -8.80 -13.54 -19.51
#